data_AF-A0AAU9IRL7-F1
#
_entry.id   AF-A0AAU9IRL7-F1
#
_cell.length_a   1.000
_cell.length_b   1.000
_cell.length_c   1.000
_cell.angle_alpha   90.00
_cell.angle_beta   90.00
_cell.angle_gamma   90.00
#
_symmetry.space_group_name_H-M   'P 1'
#
loop_
_entity.id
_entity.type
_entity.pdbx_description
1 polymer ?
#
loop_
_entity_poly.entity_id
_entity_poly.type
_entity_poly.pdbx_seq_one_letter_code
_entity_poly.pdbx_strand_id
1 'polypeptide(L)'
;MEFINYYQLINMDRLSPVCVFFLFYFVIALIFSRLLNPPHYLTIKESKDYIGQHISIIHAYCGLLLATIVYFIEGGINYNAPTNYLHIIVFANSLGYFIYDSFYAEIFKLHDWPMRFHHVGALTALTGLYFAEYGGSAGVLGIILTEISNPCILKRHIMKAMCLEDTPRYNFYETTFAMLFVFSRVIVGTWYMLNVWASVITPVYKLTVSALFGVSLFWVFILVFMVVKKIEKNDDNRAFLKRIIWGINWIKHRKFVLLSSILLISLALPYILTQVMKVKFLQLRVDGFAIL
;
A
#
# COMPACT_ATOMS: atom_id res chain seq x y z
N MET A 1 -26.44 -15.09 -19.19
CA MET A 1 -25.12 -14.41 -19.24
C MET A 1 -24.35 -14.58 -17.92
N GLU A 2 -25.02 -14.59 -16.75
CA GLU A 2 -24.38 -14.87 -15.44
C GLU A 2 -23.77 -16.28 -15.29
N PHE A 3 -24.40 -17.33 -15.84
CA PHE A 3 -23.92 -18.71 -15.72
C PHE A 3 -22.57 -18.97 -16.41
N ILE A 4 -22.26 -18.23 -17.49
CA ILE A 4 -21.01 -18.36 -18.25
C ILE A 4 -19.83 -17.74 -17.48
N ASN A 5 -20.07 -16.60 -16.81
CA ASN A 5 -19.06 -15.95 -15.97
C ASN A 5 -18.70 -16.81 -14.74
N TYR A 6 -19.68 -17.48 -14.13
CA TYR A 6 -19.44 -18.35 -12.97
C TYR A 6 -18.56 -19.56 -13.32
N TYR A 7 -18.84 -20.23 -14.46
CA TYR A 7 -18.04 -21.35 -14.94
C TYR A 7 -16.61 -20.95 -15.34
N GLN A 8 -16.43 -19.75 -15.90
CA GLN A 8 -15.10 -19.21 -16.18
C GLN A 8 -14.33 -18.92 -14.89
N LEU A 9 -14.98 -18.40 -13.84
CA LEU A 9 -14.35 -18.08 -12.56
C LEU A 9 -13.85 -19.32 -11.79
N ILE A 10 -14.58 -20.44 -11.87
CA ILE A 10 -14.19 -21.73 -11.27
C ILE A 10 -13.03 -22.38 -12.04
N ASN A 11 -13.02 -22.25 -13.36
CA ASN A 11 -11.99 -22.85 -14.22
C ASN A 11 -10.78 -21.93 -14.47
N MET A 12 -10.75 -20.74 -13.88
CA MET A 12 -9.61 -19.83 -13.98
C MET A 12 -8.41 -20.42 -13.24
N ASP A 13 -7.33 -20.64 -13.99
CA ASP A 13 -6.06 -21.05 -13.40
C ASP A 13 -5.52 -19.94 -12.49
N ARG A 14 -5.42 -20.30 -11.21
CA ARG A 14 -5.02 -19.43 -10.10
C ARG A 14 -3.69 -19.87 -9.50
N LEU A 15 -3.16 -21.02 -9.89
CA LEU A 15 -1.91 -21.50 -9.31
C LEU A 15 -0.73 -21.03 -10.15
N SER A 16 -0.81 -21.23 -11.47
CA SER A 16 0.31 -20.95 -12.35
C SER A 16 0.75 -19.48 -12.33
N PRO A 17 -0.13 -18.46 -12.34
CA PRO A 17 0.32 -17.08 -12.26
C PRO A 17 1.18 -16.78 -11.02
N VAL A 18 0.75 -17.27 -9.85
CA VAL A 18 1.48 -17.05 -8.59
C VAL A 18 2.82 -17.75 -8.61
N CYS A 19 2.85 -19.01 -9.07
CA CYS A 19 4.10 -19.78 -9.20
C CYS A 19 5.08 -19.11 -10.18
N VAL A 20 4.59 -18.61 -11.32
CA VAL A 20 5.41 -17.90 -12.31
C VAL A 20 6.01 -16.64 -11.70
N PHE A 21 5.22 -15.81 -11.02
CA PHE A 21 5.76 -14.59 -10.39
C PHE A 21 6.70 -14.89 -9.22
N PHE A 22 6.41 -15.90 -8.39
CA PHE A 22 7.35 -16.35 -7.35
C PHE A 22 8.70 -16.76 -7.94
N LEU A 23 8.70 -17.60 -8.99
CA LEU A 23 9.92 -18.02 -9.67
C LEU A 23 10.63 -16.85 -10.35
N PHE A 24 9.89 -15.92 -10.94
CA PHE A 24 10.43 -14.69 -11.53
C PHE A 24 11.22 -13.87 -10.49
N TYR A 25 10.64 -13.58 -9.32
CA TYR A 25 11.34 -12.83 -8.27
C TYR A 25 12.52 -13.62 -7.69
N PHE A 26 12.39 -14.94 -7.55
CA PHE A 26 13.50 -15.80 -7.13
C PHE A 26 14.68 -15.77 -8.13
N VAL A 27 14.41 -15.85 -9.43
CA VAL A 27 15.44 -15.76 -10.47
C VAL A 27 16.09 -14.37 -10.48
N ILE A 28 15.31 -13.29 -10.37
CA ILE A 28 15.85 -11.94 -10.22
C ILE A 28 16.78 -11.85 -9.01
N ALA A 29 16.40 -12.46 -7.88
CA ALA A 29 17.24 -12.48 -6.70
C ALA A 29 18.59 -13.16 -6.95
N LEU A 30 18.59 -14.29 -7.66
CA LEU A 30 19.83 -14.97 -8.06
C LEU A 30 20.68 -14.08 -8.97
N ILE A 31 20.07 -13.43 -9.96
CA ILE A 31 20.76 -12.50 -10.86
C ILE A 31 21.38 -11.34 -10.06
N PHE A 32 20.59 -10.67 -9.22
CA PHE A 32 21.05 -9.53 -8.44
C PHE A 32 22.10 -9.91 -7.40
N SER A 33 22.04 -11.11 -6.83
CA SER A 33 23.09 -11.63 -5.94
C SER A 33 24.45 -11.79 -6.62
N ARG A 34 24.49 -11.81 -7.96
CA ARG A 34 25.71 -11.91 -8.78
C ARG A 34 26.12 -10.58 -9.40
N LEU A 35 25.16 -9.75 -9.79
CA LEU A 35 25.42 -8.51 -10.53
C LEU A 35 25.59 -7.29 -9.63
N LEU A 36 24.88 -7.23 -8.51
CA LEU A 36 24.99 -6.10 -7.60
C LEU A 36 26.19 -6.30 -6.68
N ASN A 37 26.98 -5.24 -6.51
CA ASN A 37 28.08 -5.17 -5.56
C ASN A 37 27.66 -4.25 -4.41
N PRO A 38 27.17 -4.80 -3.28
CA PRO A 38 26.86 -4.01 -2.10
C PRO A 38 28.15 -3.33 -1.58
N PRO A 39 28.05 -2.11 -1.02
CA PRO A 39 29.21 -1.44 -0.44
C PRO A 39 29.95 -2.31 0.59
N HIS A 40 31.28 -2.35 0.52
CA HIS A 40 32.11 -3.26 1.31
C HIS A 40 32.01 -3.09 2.83
N TYR A 41 31.57 -1.92 3.30
CA TYR A 41 31.40 -1.63 4.73
C TYR A 41 30.09 -2.15 5.31
N LEU A 42 29.15 -2.63 4.49
CA LEU A 42 27.89 -3.19 4.97
C LEU A 42 28.13 -4.56 5.60
N THR A 43 27.46 -4.83 6.72
CA THR A 43 27.40 -6.18 7.29
C THR A 43 26.75 -7.15 6.31
N ILE A 44 26.92 -8.46 6.54
CA ILE A 44 26.27 -9.49 5.71
C ILE A 44 24.75 -9.27 5.65
N LYS A 45 24.13 -8.93 6.79
CA LYS A 45 22.69 -8.66 6.87
C LYS A 45 22.31 -7.44 6.03
N GLU A 46 23.01 -6.32 6.18
CA GLU A 46 22.74 -5.09 5.43
C GLU A 46 23.03 -5.24 3.93
N SER A 47 24.01 -6.06 3.57
CA SER A 47 24.32 -6.43 2.19
C SER A 47 23.16 -7.21 1.54
N LYS A 48 22.53 -8.12 2.28
CA LYS A 48 21.32 -8.82 1.82
C LYS A 48 20.10 -7.91 1.77
N ASP A 49 19.92 -7.03 2.75
CA ASP A 49 18.87 -6.01 2.69
C ASP A 49 19.06 -5.12 1.45
N TYR A 50 20.27 -4.62 1.18
CA TYR A 50 20.60 -3.83 0.00
C TYR A 50 20.17 -4.50 -1.31
N ILE A 51 20.46 -5.80 -1.47
CA ILE A 51 20.01 -6.58 -2.64
C ILE A 51 18.47 -6.71 -2.64
N GLY A 52 17.87 -7.04 -1.50
CA GLY A 52 16.42 -7.13 -1.31
C GLY A 52 15.70 -5.85 -1.76
N GLN A 53 16.18 -4.67 -1.34
CA GLN A 53 15.62 -3.37 -1.75
C GLN A 53 15.57 -3.19 -3.27
N HIS A 54 16.56 -3.72 -4.02
CA HIS A 54 16.53 -3.66 -5.49
C HIS A 54 15.44 -4.55 -6.08
N ILE A 55 15.23 -5.73 -5.51
CA ILE A 55 14.18 -6.67 -5.93
C ILE A 55 12.80 -6.05 -5.64
N SER A 56 12.62 -5.47 -4.45
CA SER A 56 11.41 -4.74 -4.08
C SER A 56 11.11 -3.58 -5.04
N ILE A 57 12.14 -2.91 -5.58
CA ILE A 57 11.94 -1.86 -6.59
C ILE A 57 11.38 -2.43 -7.89
N ILE A 58 11.91 -3.56 -8.36
CA ILE A 58 11.36 -4.23 -9.55
C ILE A 58 9.92 -4.62 -9.30
N HIS A 59 9.61 -5.16 -8.13
CA HIS A 59 8.25 -5.47 -7.74
C HIS A 59 7.33 -4.25 -7.80
N ALA A 60 7.72 -3.14 -7.18
CA ALA A 60 6.93 -1.92 -7.14
C ALA A 60 6.64 -1.38 -8.55
N TYR A 61 7.65 -1.37 -9.44
CA TYR A 61 7.46 -0.94 -10.83
C TYR A 61 6.57 -1.91 -11.63
N CYS A 62 6.80 -3.22 -11.53
CA CYS A 62 5.98 -4.23 -12.19
C CYS A 62 4.52 -4.17 -11.72
N GLY A 63 4.31 -4.08 -10.40
CA GLY A 63 2.98 -3.98 -9.80
C GLY A 63 2.24 -2.72 -10.24
N LEU A 64 2.91 -1.57 -10.18
CA LEU A 64 2.33 -0.30 -10.63
C LEU A 64 2.02 -0.33 -12.13
N LEU A 65 2.93 -0.82 -12.96
CA LEU A 65 2.75 -0.89 -14.42
C LEU A 65 1.60 -1.82 -14.80
N LEU A 66 1.59 -3.06 -14.30
CA LEU A 66 0.54 -4.04 -14.58
C LEU A 66 -0.82 -3.53 -14.12
N ALA A 67 -0.92 -3.01 -12.90
CA ALA A 67 -2.17 -2.50 -12.36
C ALA A 67 -2.68 -1.28 -13.17
N THR A 68 -1.78 -0.37 -13.55
CA THR A 68 -2.13 0.80 -14.36
C THR A 68 -2.61 0.42 -15.76
N ILE A 69 -1.96 -0.56 -16.41
CA ILE A 69 -2.38 -1.08 -17.72
C ILE A 69 -3.80 -1.65 -17.63
N VAL A 70 -4.06 -2.51 -16.63
CA VAL A 70 -5.39 -3.11 -16.44
C VAL A 70 -6.45 -2.04 -16.13
N TYR A 71 -6.13 -1.06 -15.28
CA TYR A 71 -7.01 0.07 -14.97
C TYR A 71 -7.44 0.81 -16.25
N PHE A 72 -6.49 1.10 -17.16
CA PHE A 72 -6.81 1.79 -18.41
C PHE A 72 -7.55 0.91 -19.42
N ILE A 73 -7.21 -0.38 -19.52
CA ILE A 73 -7.93 -1.34 -20.39
C ILE A 73 -9.41 -1.44 -19.98
N GLU A 74 -9.70 -1.41 -18.68
CA GLU A 74 -11.06 -1.51 -18.15
C GLU A 74 -11.83 -0.18 -18.14
N GLY A 75 -11.18 0.93 -18.48
CA GLY A 75 -11.80 2.26 -18.45
C GLY A 75 -12.05 2.79 -17.04
N GLY A 76 -11.28 2.35 -16.04
CA GLY A 76 -11.39 2.80 -14.65
C GLY A 76 -11.83 1.70 -13.68
N ILE A 77 -12.47 2.10 -12.58
CA ILE A 77 -12.84 1.17 -11.50
C ILE A 77 -14.31 0.78 -11.58
N ASN A 78 -14.56 -0.53 -11.49
CA ASN A 78 -15.89 -1.05 -11.23
C ASN A 78 -15.89 -1.93 -9.97
N TYR A 79 -16.31 -1.35 -8.84
CA TYR A 79 -16.28 -2.01 -7.53
C TYR A 79 -17.18 -3.25 -7.41
N ASN A 80 -18.20 -3.37 -8.25
CA ASN A 80 -19.17 -4.45 -8.21
C ASN A 80 -19.01 -5.43 -9.40
N ALA A 81 -18.00 -5.22 -10.25
CA ALA A 81 -17.71 -6.14 -11.34
C ALA A 81 -17.09 -7.46 -10.82
N PRO A 82 -17.34 -8.58 -11.52
CA PRO A 82 -16.68 -9.83 -11.23
C PRO A 82 -15.17 -9.71 -11.47
N THR A 83 -14.40 -10.41 -10.64
CA THR A 83 -12.96 -10.55 -10.79
C THR A 83 -12.65 -11.33 -12.07
N ASN A 84 -11.80 -10.78 -12.92
CA ASN A 84 -11.38 -11.43 -14.17
C ASN A 84 -9.90 -11.83 -14.14
N TYR A 85 -9.44 -12.50 -15.20
CA TYR A 85 -8.08 -13.03 -15.27
C TYR A 85 -6.99 -11.95 -15.28
N LEU A 86 -7.27 -10.74 -15.79
CA LEU A 86 -6.30 -9.63 -15.72
C LEU A 86 -6.08 -9.19 -14.27
N HIS A 87 -7.13 -9.13 -13.46
CA HIS A 87 -7.01 -8.87 -12.01
C HIS A 87 -6.15 -9.95 -11.33
N ILE A 88 -6.37 -11.22 -11.69
CA ILE A 88 -5.58 -12.35 -11.17
C ILE A 88 -4.10 -12.22 -11.51
N ILE A 89 -3.75 -11.78 -12.72
CA ILE A 89 -2.33 -11.53 -13.09
C ILE A 89 -1.73 -10.42 -12.21
N VAL A 90 -2.45 -9.31 -12.02
CA VAL A 90 -1.98 -8.18 -11.20
C VAL A 90 -1.77 -8.63 -9.75
N PHE A 91 -2.72 -9.38 -9.18
CA PHE A 91 -2.62 -9.88 -7.81
C PHE A 91 -1.53 -10.93 -7.65
N ALA A 92 -1.37 -11.82 -8.64
CA ALA A 92 -0.34 -12.84 -8.65
C ALA A 92 1.07 -12.24 -8.64
N ASN A 93 1.28 -11.11 -9.32
CA ASN A 93 2.55 -10.38 -9.25
C ASN A 93 2.91 -10.00 -7.82
N SER A 94 1.98 -9.36 -7.08
CA SER A 94 2.24 -8.98 -5.70
C SER A 94 2.29 -10.17 -4.76
N LEU A 95 1.40 -11.15 -4.93
CA LEU A 95 1.37 -12.33 -4.06
C LEU A 95 2.66 -13.17 -4.22
N GLY A 96 3.10 -13.39 -5.46
CA GLY A 96 4.36 -14.08 -5.76
C GLY A 96 5.57 -13.37 -5.16
N TYR A 97 5.62 -12.03 -5.25
CA TYR A 97 6.65 -11.23 -4.58
C TYR A 97 6.59 -11.39 -3.06
N PHE A 98 5.43 -11.19 -2.42
CA PHE A 98 5.31 -11.24 -0.96
C PHE A 98 5.64 -12.63 -0.40
N ILE A 99 5.32 -13.71 -1.12
CA ILE A 99 5.73 -15.07 -0.74
C ILE A 99 7.26 -15.19 -0.81
N TYR A 100 7.87 -14.80 -1.94
CA TYR A 100 9.32 -14.81 -2.10
C TYR A 100 10.03 -13.99 -1.01
N ASP A 101 9.59 -12.74 -0.79
CA ASP A 101 10.23 -11.80 0.12
C ASP A 101 10.07 -12.25 1.58
N SER A 102 8.95 -12.90 1.92
CA SER A 102 8.77 -13.50 3.25
C SER A 102 9.80 -14.61 3.53
N PHE A 103 10.09 -15.47 2.54
CA PHE A 103 11.15 -16.47 2.69
C PHE A 103 12.53 -15.81 2.75
N TYR A 104 12.82 -14.89 1.82
CA TYR A 104 14.11 -14.21 1.74
C TYR A 104 14.44 -13.47 3.05
N ALA A 105 13.49 -12.68 3.55
CA ALA A 105 13.65 -11.90 4.76
C ALA A 105 13.77 -12.79 6.02
N GLU A 106 13.09 -13.93 6.09
CA GLU A 106 13.19 -14.82 7.25
C GLU A 106 14.48 -15.65 7.26
N ILE A 107 15.01 -16.02 6.08
CA ILE A 107 16.32 -16.68 5.95
C ILE A 107 17.43 -15.73 6.42
N PHE A 108 17.40 -14.47 5.98
CA PHE A 108 18.44 -13.48 6.29
C PHE A 108 18.13 -12.60 7.51
N LYS A 109 17.02 -12.87 8.22
CA LYS A 109 16.55 -12.13 9.41
C LYS A 109 16.45 -10.61 9.18
N LEU A 110 15.97 -10.20 8.01
CA LEU A 110 15.90 -8.81 7.57
C LEU A 110 14.78 -8.04 8.26
N HIS A 111 13.59 -8.64 8.34
CA HIS A 111 12.40 -7.99 8.87
C HIS A 111 12.39 -7.86 10.39
N ASP A 112 12.02 -6.67 10.85
CA ASP A 112 11.58 -6.45 12.21
C ASP A 112 10.11 -6.90 12.40
N TRP A 113 9.63 -6.85 13.64
CA TRP A 113 8.24 -7.23 13.94
C TRP A 113 7.19 -6.45 13.15
N PRO A 114 7.25 -5.11 13.06
CA PRO A 114 6.34 -4.33 12.22
C PRO A 114 6.30 -4.80 10.76
N MET A 115 7.47 -5.05 10.15
CA MET A 115 7.51 -5.51 8.76
C MET A 115 6.95 -6.92 8.59
N ARG A 116 7.18 -7.83 9.56
CA ARG A 116 6.54 -9.15 9.57
C ARG A 116 5.01 -9.06 9.62
N PHE A 117 4.46 -8.20 10.48
CA PHE A 117 3.01 -7.97 10.53
C PHE A 117 2.47 -7.39 9.23
N HIS A 118 3.21 -6.47 8.61
CA HIS A 118 2.88 -5.94 7.29
C HIS A 118 2.79 -7.06 6.24
N HIS A 119 3.78 -7.95 6.19
CA HIS A 119 3.80 -9.09 5.26
C HIS A 119 2.62 -10.04 5.46
N VAL A 120 2.34 -10.42 6.71
CA VAL A 120 1.17 -11.26 7.02
C VAL A 120 -0.11 -10.58 6.56
N GLY A 121 -0.28 -9.29 6.90
CA GLY A 121 -1.45 -8.52 6.47
C GLY A 121 -1.59 -8.44 4.94
N ALA A 122 -0.49 -8.17 4.22
CA ALA A 122 -0.47 -8.10 2.77
C ALA A 122 -0.78 -9.45 2.12
N LEU A 123 -0.20 -10.55 2.61
CA LEU A 123 -0.49 -11.90 2.15
C LEU A 123 -1.97 -12.26 2.36
N THR A 124 -2.52 -11.99 3.55
CA THR A 124 -3.95 -12.24 3.83
C THR A 124 -4.85 -11.38 2.94
N ALA A 125 -4.52 -10.09 2.76
CA ALA A 125 -5.26 -9.17 1.90
C ALA A 125 -5.31 -9.66 0.45
N LEU A 126 -4.13 -9.92 -0.11
CA LEU A 126 -3.95 -10.30 -1.51
C LEU A 126 -4.56 -11.67 -1.75
N THR A 127 -4.39 -12.63 -0.85
CA THR A 127 -5.04 -13.96 -0.97
C THR A 127 -6.56 -13.84 -0.94
N GLY A 128 -7.11 -13.01 -0.05
CA GLY A 128 -8.55 -12.77 0.01
C GLY A 128 -9.11 -12.16 -1.27
N LEU A 129 -8.41 -11.16 -1.84
CA LEU A 129 -8.75 -10.61 -3.17
C LEU A 129 -8.56 -11.62 -4.29
N TYR A 130 -7.49 -12.40 -4.21
CA TYR A 130 -7.12 -13.37 -5.20
C TYR A 130 -8.30 -14.29 -5.42
N PHE A 131 -8.83 -14.91 -4.37
CA PHE A 131 -9.96 -15.84 -4.45
C PHE A 131 -11.35 -15.19 -4.43
N ALA A 132 -11.46 -13.86 -4.43
CA ALA A 132 -12.76 -13.19 -4.42
C ALA A 132 -13.42 -13.22 -5.81
N GLU A 133 -14.73 -13.51 -5.81
CA GLU A 133 -15.55 -13.47 -7.04
C GLU A 133 -15.78 -12.04 -7.57
N TYR A 134 -15.76 -11.05 -6.67
CA TYR A 134 -16.01 -9.64 -6.98
C TYR A 134 -14.93 -8.74 -6.38
N GLY A 135 -14.78 -7.54 -6.95
CA GLY A 135 -13.89 -6.51 -6.42
C GLY A 135 -12.47 -6.56 -6.96
N GLY A 136 -12.20 -7.34 -8.01
CA GLY A 136 -10.88 -7.38 -8.65
C GLY A 136 -10.41 -6.00 -9.15
N SER A 137 -11.30 -5.22 -9.77
CA SER A 137 -10.99 -3.85 -10.22
C SER A 137 -10.67 -2.91 -9.04
N ALA A 138 -11.35 -3.08 -7.89
CA ALA A 138 -11.02 -2.34 -6.67
C ALA A 138 -9.63 -2.74 -6.13
N GLY A 139 -9.31 -4.02 -6.14
CA GLY A 139 -7.99 -4.52 -5.77
C GLY A 139 -6.87 -3.98 -6.68
N VAL A 140 -7.13 -3.85 -7.98
CA VAL A 140 -6.19 -3.23 -8.94
C VAL A 140 -5.88 -1.79 -8.55
N LEU A 141 -6.91 -0.97 -8.28
CA LEU A 141 -6.69 0.38 -7.76
C LEU A 141 -5.95 0.34 -6.42
N GLY A 142 -6.31 -0.58 -5.53
CA GLY A 142 -5.62 -0.79 -4.26
C GLY A 142 -4.12 -0.93 -4.44
N ILE A 143 -3.67 -1.75 -5.40
CA ILE A 143 -2.25 -1.93 -5.75
C ILE A 143 -1.63 -0.63 -6.28
N ILE A 144 -2.32 0.10 -7.17
CA ILE A 144 -1.81 1.40 -7.66
C ILE A 144 -1.58 2.36 -6.48
N LEU A 145 -2.58 2.50 -5.61
CA LEU A 145 -2.50 3.38 -4.44
C LEU A 145 -1.40 2.94 -3.48
N THR A 146 -1.17 1.63 -3.38
CA THR A 146 -0.16 1.10 -2.47
C THR A 146 1.26 1.19 -2.98
N GLU A 147 1.45 1.03 -4.30
CA GLU A 147 2.76 0.92 -4.92
C GLU A 147 3.29 2.25 -5.47
N ILE A 148 2.45 3.24 -5.77
CA ILE A 148 2.91 4.48 -6.43
C ILE A 148 4.02 5.22 -5.67
N SER A 149 4.01 5.16 -4.33
CA SER A 149 5.05 5.78 -3.50
C SER A 149 6.28 4.89 -3.29
N ASN A 150 6.17 3.58 -3.51
CA ASN A 150 7.17 2.59 -3.08
C ASN A 150 8.53 2.71 -3.78
N PRO A 151 8.62 3.01 -5.09
CA PRO A 151 9.92 3.21 -5.74
C PRO A 151 10.76 4.30 -5.07
N CYS A 152 10.14 5.37 -4.57
CA CYS A 152 10.85 6.48 -3.94
C CYS A 152 11.44 6.09 -2.57
N ILE A 153 10.67 5.41 -1.71
CA ILE A 153 11.17 4.99 -0.38
C ILE A 153 12.26 3.92 -0.50
N LEU A 154 12.11 2.98 -1.44
CA LEU A 154 13.12 1.95 -1.67
C LEU A 154 14.41 2.54 -2.25
N LYS A 155 14.32 3.49 -3.20
CA LYS A 155 15.50 4.24 -3.69
C LYS A 155 16.18 5.01 -2.56
N ARG A 156 15.41 5.63 -1.67
CA ARG A 156 15.94 6.30 -0.47
C ARG A 156 16.72 5.30 0.40
N HIS A 157 16.19 4.10 0.69
CA HIS A 157 16.90 3.08 1.48
C HIS A 157 18.22 2.66 0.83
N ILE A 158 18.25 2.44 -0.49
CA ILE A 158 19.48 2.13 -1.23
C ILE A 158 20.49 3.28 -1.10
N MET A 159 20.05 4.52 -1.26
CA MET A 159 20.92 5.69 -1.12
C MET A 159 21.49 5.84 0.29
N LYS A 160 20.71 5.52 1.34
CA LYS A 160 21.20 5.47 2.72
C LYS A 160 22.31 4.45 2.88
N ALA A 161 22.11 3.24 2.36
CA ALA A 161 23.11 2.19 2.40
C ALA A 161 24.40 2.58 1.66
N MET A 162 24.33 3.47 0.66
CA MET A 162 25.46 4.05 -0.05
C MET A 162 26.06 5.32 0.61
N CYS A 163 25.59 5.71 1.79
CA CYS A 163 25.98 6.96 2.48
C CYS A 163 25.73 8.23 1.65
N LEU A 164 24.66 8.25 0.84
CA LEU A 164 24.30 9.37 -0.04
C LEU A 164 23.16 10.26 0.51
N GLU A 165 23.00 10.30 1.83
CA GLU A 165 21.89 11.01 2.52
C GLU A 165 21.92 12.53 2.31
N ASP A 166 23.11 13.12 2.19
CA ASP A 166 23.27 14.57 2.03
C ASP A 166 23.10 15.06 0.57
N THR A 167 22.77 14.16 -0.36
CA THR A 167 22.67 14.52 -1.78
C THR A 167 21.32 15.16 -2.13
N PRO A 168 21.28 16.09 -3.10
CA PRO A 168 20.00 16.62 -3.61
C PRO A 168 19.06 15.54 -4.13
N ARG A 169 19.63 14.45 -4.70
CA ARG A 169 18.87 13.29 -5.17
C ARG A 169 18.16 12.55 -4.03
N TYR A 170 18.81 12.40 -2.88
CA TYR A 170 18.17 11.78 -1.71
C TYR A 170 16.98 12.62 -1.24
N ASN A 171 17.17 13.93 -1.12
CA ASN A 171 16.11 14.87 -0.74
C ASN A 171 14.93 14.85 -1.73
N PHE A 172 15.22 14.70 -3.02
CA PHE A 172 14.18 14.56 -4.06
C PHE A 172 13.32 13.31 -3.83
N TYR A 173 13.92 12.14 -3.61
CA TYR A 173 13.16 10.90 -3.36
C TYR A 173 12.41 10.95 -2.03
N GLU A 174 13.01 11.49 -0.97
CA GLU A 174 12.34 11.65 0.33
C GLU A 174 11.11 12.55 0.24
N THR A 175 11.23 13.70 -0.45
CA THR A 175 10.12 14.64 -0.65
C THR A 175 9.04 14.05 -1.55
N THR A 176 9.43 13.42 -2.67
CA THR A 176 8.50 12.79 -3.61
C THR A 176 7.74 11.64 -2.97
N PHE A 177 8.42 10.80 -2.18
CA PHE A 177 7.78 9.77 -1.38
C PHE A 177 6.70 10.36 -0.47
N ALA A 178 7.03 11.39 0.32
CA ALA A 178 6.09 11.99 1.26
C ALA A 178 4.85 12.57 0.55
N MET A 179 5.05 13.25 -0.58
CA MET A 179 3.95 13.81 -1.38
C MET A 179 3.05 12.70 -1.95
N LEU A 180 3.65 11.69 -2.61
CA LEU A 180 2.91 10.57 -3.19
C LEU A 180 2.17 9.78 -2.12
N PHE A 181 2.81 9.51 -0.98
CA PHE A 181 2.22 8.77 0.12
C PHE A 181 1.00 9.49 0.70
N VAL A 182 1.11 10.80 0.98
CA VAL A 182 -0.04 11.56 1.50
C VAL A 182 -1.16 11.64 0.46
N PHE A 183 -0.83 11.94 -0.80
CA PHE A 183 -1.82 12.04 -1.87
C PHE A 183 -2.54 10.71 -2.12
N SER A 184 -1.81 9.62 -2.35
CA SER A 184 -2.43 8.33 -2.68
C SER A 184 -3.13 7.70 -1.49
N ARG A 185 -2.54 7.76 -0.28
CA ARG A 185 -3.05 7.04 0.89
C ARG A 185 -4.11 7.80 1.67
N VAL A 186 -4.05 9.13 1.70
CA VAL A 186 -5.04 9.93 2.44
C VAL A 186 -6.12 10.43 1.50
N ILE A 187 -5.77 11.20 0.48
CA ILE A 187 -6.76 11.86 -0.37
C ILE A 187 -7.52 10.81 -1.20
N VAL A 188 -6.81 10.09 -2.07
CA VAL A 188 -7.44 9.06 -2.90
C VAL A 188 -7.85 7.85 -2.06
N GLY A 189 -7.05 7.49 -1.05
CA GLY A 189 -7.34 6.39 -0.13
C GLY A 189 -8.65 6.56 0.65
N THR A 190 -9.02 7.79 1.04
CA THR A 190 -10.30 8.05 1.73
C THR A 190 -11.47 7.79 0.79
N TRP A 191 -11.42 8.35 -0.43
CA TRP A 191 -12.44 8.11 -1.45
C TRP A 191 -12.55 6.62 -1.79
N TYR A 192 -11.41 5.97 -1.98
CA TYR A 192 -11.33 4.53 -2.27
C TYR A 192 -11.99 3.70 -1.17
N MET A 193 -11.66 3.96 0.09
CA MET A 193 -12.19 3.22 1.24
C MET A 193 -13.71 3.36 1.35
N LEU A 194 -14.25 4.57 1.18
CA LEU A 194 -15.70 4.78 1.24
C LEU A 194 -16.45 3.99 0.16
N ASN A 195 -15.91 3.95 -1.06
CA ASN A 195 -16.49 3.17 -2.15
C ASN A 195 -16.37 1.65 -1.91
N VAL A 196 -15.27 1.17 -1.34
CA VAL A 196 -15.14 -0.24 -0.92
C VAL A 196 -16.18 -0.60 0.14
N TRP A 197 -16.45 0.29 1.10
CA TRP A 197 -17.48 0.03 2.11
C TRP A 197 -18.89 0.01 1.53
N ALA A 198 -19.16 0.83 0.52
CA ALA A 198 -20.44 0.92 -0.17
C ALA A 198 -20.71 -0.22 -1.17
N SER A 199 -19.68 -0.97 -1.59
CA SER A 199 -19.78 -2.02 -2.61
C SER A 199 -20.18 -3.39 -2.06
N VAL A 200 -20.39 -4.36 -2.96
CA VAL A 200 -20.73 -5.76 -2.65
C VAL A 200 -19.52 -6.61 -2.24
N ILE A 201 -18.32 -6.02 -2.16
CA ILE A 201 -17.07 -6.74 -1.88
C ILE A 201 -17.13 -7.41 -0.49
N THR A 202 -16.40 -8.53 -0.33
CA THR A 202 -16.40 -9.34 0.89
C THR A 202 -16.03 -8.52 2.16
N PRO A 203 -16.65 -8.84 3.32
CA PRO A 203 -16.33 -8.15 4.58
C PRO A 203 -14.85 -8.21 4.96
N VAL A 204 -14.19 -9.33 4.67
CA VAL A 204 -12.74 -9.51 4.91
C VAL A 204 -11.94 -8.44 4.18
N TYR A 205 -12.26 -8.16 2.92
CA TYR A 205 -11.55 -7.13 2.18
C TYR A 205 -11.81 -5.72 2.73
N LYS A 206 -13.07 -5.41 3.10
CA LYS A 206 -13.42 -4.11 3.70
C LYS A 206 -12.62 -3.85 4.98
N LEU A 207 -12.50 -4.86 5.83
CA LEU A 207 -11.69 -4.80 7.05
C LEU A 207 -10.21 -4.62 6.74
N THR A 208 -9.69 -5.32 5.73
CA THR A 208 -8.29 -5.19 5.33
C THR A 208 -7.96 -3.80 4.75
N VAL A 209 -8.82 -3.25 3.89
CA VAL A 209 -8.66 -1.86 3.39
C VAL A 209 -8.71 -0.87 4.55
N SER A 210 -9.61 -1.07 5.52
CA SER A 210 -9.72 -0.25 6.73
C SER A 210 -8.45 -0.33 7.60
N ALA A 211 -7.88 -1.53 7.76
CA ALA A 211 -6.64 -1.72 8.51
C ALA A 211 -5.45 -1.05 7.80
N LEU A 212 -5.31 -1.23 6.48
CA LEU A 212 -4.25 -0.60 5.68
C LEU A 212 -4.37 0.92 5.67
N PHE A 213 -5.59 1.45 5.60
CA PHE A 213 -5.85 2.88 5.71
C PHE A 213 -5.47 3.38 7.11
N GLY A 214 -5.81 2.64 8.17
CA GLY A 214 -5.41 2.96 9.54
C GLY A 214 -3.88 3.00 9.73
N VAL A 215 -3.15 2.02 9.18
CA VAL A 215 -1.68 2.03 9.14
C VAL A 215 -1.15 3.24 8.38
N SER A 216 -1.81 3.62 7.28
CA SER A 216 -1.44 4.81 6.51
C SER A 216 -1.63 6.10 7.31
N LEU A 217 -2.74 6.24 8.04
CA LEU A 217 -2.99 7.38 8.93
C LEU A 217 -1.92 7.49 10.03
N PHE A 218 -1.49 6.36 10.60
CA PHE A 218 -0.39 6.33 11.55
C PHE A 218 0.91 6.87 10.93
N TRP A 219 1.28 6.40 9.73
CA TRP A 219 2.49 6.88 9.05
C TRP A 219 2.41 8.34 8.64
N VAL A 220 1.24 8.82 8.22
CA VAL A 220 1.03 10.26 7.96
C VAL A 220 1.21 11.07 9.24
N PHE A 221 0.69 10.61 10.38
CA PHE A 221 0.94 11.26 11.67
C PHE A 221 2.45 11.36 11.98
N ILE A 222 3.22 10.30 11.72
CA ILE A 222 4.67 10.30 11.89
C ILE A 222 5.35 11.27 10.91
N LEU A 223 4.96 11.30 9.63
CA LEU A 223 5.49 12.24 8.63
C LEU A 223 5.23 13.69 9.04
N VAL A 224 4.00 14.01 9.42
CA VAL A 224 3.61 15.36 9.88
C VAL A 224 4.42 15.75 11.12
N PHE A 225 4.61 14.84 12.08
CA PHE A 225 5.43 15.10 13.25
C PHE A 225 6.89 15.42 12.90
N MET A 226 7.49 14.67 11.95
CA MET A 226 8.87 14.93 11.50
C MET A 226 8.99 16.31 10.82
N VAL A 227 8.02 16.69 9.98
CA VAL A 227 8.00 18.01 9.32
C VAL A 227 7.85 19.13 10.35
N VAL A 228 6.91 18.98 11.29
CA VAL A 228 6.65 19.98 12.32
C VAL A 228 7.88 20.20 13.21
N LYS A 229 8.59 19.13 13.60
CA LYS A 229 9.84 19.23 14.37
C LYS A 229 10.96 19.93 13.58
N LYS A 230 11.01 19.73 12.26
CA LYS A 230 11.99 20.40 11.38
C LYS A 230 11.70 21.90 11.26
N ILE A 231 10.43 22.30 11.22
CA ILE A 231 10.01 23.70 11.20
C ILE A 231 10.29 24.37 12.57
N GLU A 232 9.98 23.71 13.68
CA GLU A 232 10.23 24.21 15.04
C GLU A 232 11.70 24.61 15.25
N LYS A 233 12.63 23.80 14.73
CA LYS A 233 14.07 24.08 14.83
C LYS A 233 14.51 25.34 14.04
N ASN A 234 13.75 25.73 13.02
CA ASN A 234 14.12 26.78 12.08
C ASN A 234 13.34 28.10 12.28
N ASP A 235 12.21 28.10 12.98
CA ASP A 235 11.35 29.29 13.15
C ASP A 235 10.67 29.30 14.53
N ASP A 236 11.25 30.04 15.48
CA ASP A 236 10.79 30.09 16.89
C ASP A 236 9.59 31.04 17.11
N ASN A 237 9.18 31.82 16.10
CA ASN A 237 8.35 33.01 16.33
C ASN A 237 6.87 32.90 15.91
N ARG A 238 6.35 31.70 15.62
CA ARG A 238 4.93 31.52 15.27
C ARG A 238 4.11 30.86 16.37
N ALA A 239 3.31 31.66 17.08
CA ALA A 239 2.37 31.19 18.11
C ALA A 239 1.41 30.10 17.60
N PHE A 240 0.98 30.17 16.33
CA PHE A 240 0.14 29.14 15.70
C PHE A 240 0.87 27.79 15.56
N LEU A 241 2.14 27.80 15.14
CA LEU A 241 2.94 26.57 15.05
C LEU A 241 3.14 25.95 16.43
N LYS A 242 3.41 26.77 17.46
CA LYS A 242 3.53 26.29 18.85
C LYS A 242 2.27 25.57 19.34
N ARG A 243 1.08 26.04 18.96
CA ARG A 243 -0.21 25.36 19.24
C ARG A 243 -0.33 24.02 18.50
N ILE A 244 0.04 23.96 17.22
CA ILE A 244 0.04 22.71 16.43
C ILE A 244 1.02 21.70 17.02
N ILE A 245 2.26 22.12 17.31
CA ILE A 245 3.30 21.30 17.94
C ILE A 245 2.81 20.74 19.27
N TRP A 246 2.23 21.58 20.12
CA TRP A 246 1.65 21.16 21.39
C TRP A 246 0.56 20.09 21.19
N GLY A 247 -0.37 20.30 20.25
CA GLY A 247 -1.45 19.35 19.94
C GLY A 247 -0.92 18.00 19.45
N ILE A 248 0.02 18.01 18.50
CA ILE A 248 0.63 16.76 17.98
C ILE A 248 1.40 16.04 19.09
N ASN A 249 2.16 16.77 19.91
CA ASN A 249 2.86 16.19 21.06
C ASN A 249 1.87 15.60 22.06
N TRP A 250 0.77 16.29 22.37
CA TRP A 250 -0.27 15.78 23.27
C TRP A 250 -0.87 14.46 22.77
N ILE A 251 -1.19 14.37 21.46
CA ILE A 251 -1.68 13.14 20.83
C ILE A 251 -0.63 12.03 20.92
N LYS A 252 0.64 12.33 20.61
CA LYS A 252 1.75 11.38 20.65
C LYS A 252 1.94 10.74 22.04
N HIS A 253 1.80 11.54 23.10
CA HIS A 253 1.96 11.05 24.47
C HIS A 253 0.75 10.22 24.94
N ARG A 254 -0.42 10.44 24.34
CA ARG A 254 -1.64 9.67 24.61
C ARG A 254 -1.87 8.62 23.53
N LYS A 255 -1.07 7.56 23.55
CA LYS A 255 -1.14 6.42 22.59
C LYS A 255 -2.57 5.90 22.39
N PHE A 256 -3.35 5.83 23.46
CA PHE A 256 -4.76 5.43 23.39
C PHE A 256 -5.59 6.36 22.51
N VAL A 257 -5.46 7.69 22.66
CA VAL A 257 -6.18 8.68 21.85
C VAL A 257 -5.81 8.55 20.38
N LEU A 258 -4.51 8.40 20.08
CA LEU A 258 -4.06 8.18 18.70
C LEU A 258 -4.66 6.90 18.11
N LEU A 259 -4.59 5.78 18.82
CA LEU A 259 -5.13 4.50 18.37
C LEU A 259 -6.65 4.56 18.17
N SER A 260 -7.39 5.10 19.15
CA SER A 260 -8.85 5.26 19.06
C SER A 260 -9.24 6.17 17.89
N SER A 261 -8.50 7.25 17.63
CA SER A 261 -8.76 8.14 16.50
C SER A 261 -8.53 7.44 15.17
N ILE A 262 -7.45 6.65 15.05
CA ILE A 262 -7.15 5.87 13.84
C ILE A 262 -8.26 4.85 13.60
N LEU A 263 -8.65 4.07 14.61
CA LEU A 263 -9.72 3.08 14.50
C LEU A 263 -11.08 3.72 14.17
N LEU A 264 -11.37 4.87 14.77
CA LEU A 264 -12.59 5.61 14.49
C LEU A 264 -12.63 6.04 13.02
N ILE A 265 -11.55 6.65 12.51
CA ILE A 265 -11.49 7.18 11.14
C ILE A 265 -11.42 6.05 10.11
N SER A 266 -10.67 4.97 10.39
CA SER A 266 -10.40 3.94 9.40
C SER A 266 -11.45 2.83 9.37
N LEU A 267 -12.21 2.63 10.44
CA LEU A 267 -13.18 1.52 10.54
C LEU A 267 -14.62 2.00 10.81
N ALA A 268 -14.82 2.79 11.87
CA ALA A 268 -16.17 3.19 12.28
C ALA A 268 -16.79 4.25 11.35
N LEU A 269 -16.03 5.28 11.00
CA LEU A 269 -16.49 6.38 10.17
C LEU A 269 -16.93 5.92 8.77
N PRO A 270 -16.19 5.06 8.03
CA PRO A 270 -16.64 4.56 6.73
C PRO A 270 -17.93 3.75 6.83
N TYR A 271 -18.08 2.93 7.87
CA TYR A 271 -19.30 2.18 8.12
C TYR A 271 -20.50 3.12 8.40
N ILE A 272 -20.32 4.13 9.26
CA ILE A 272 -21.36 5.10 9.59
C ILE A 272 -21.75 5.91 8.35
N LEU A 273 -20.78 6.48 7.65
CA LEU A 273 -21.02 7.28 6.44
C LEU A 273 -21.74 6.47 5.36
N THR A 274 -21.38 5.20 5.18
CA THR A 274 -22.10 4.34 4.22
C THR A 274 -23.51 3.99 4.66
N GLN A 275 -23.83 3.89 5.95
CA GLN A 275 -25.22 3.77 6.39
C GLN A 275 -26.00 5.07 6.15
N VAL A 276 -25.39 6.23 6.39
CA VAL A 276 -26.01 7.55 6.11
C VAL A 276 -26.30 7.70 4.61
N MET A 277 -25.38 7.30 3.73
CA MET A 277 -25.58 7.36 2.27
C MET A 277 -26.68 6.42 1.75
N LYS A 278 -27.10 5.40 2.50
CA LYS A 278 -28.27 4.58 2.13
C LYS A 278 -29.59 5.33 2.32
N VAL A 279 -29.58 6.44 3.06
CA VAL A 279 -30.75 7.28 3.27
C VAL A 279 -31.00 8.11 2.01
N LYS A 280 -32.08 7.80 1.29
CA LYS A 280 -32.36 8.28 -0.08
C LYS A 280 -32.29 9.81 -0.28
N PHE A 281 -32.54 10.62 0.75
CA PHE A 281 -32.53 12.08 0.63
C PHE A 281 -31.11 12.69 0.62
N LEU A 282 -30.07 11.90 0.94
CA LEU A 282 -28.66 12.30 0.96
C LEU A 282 -27.85 11.57 -0.13
N GLN A 283 -28.49 11.22 -1.25
CA GLN A 283 -27.80 10.57 -2.37
C GLN A 283 -27.56 11.56 -3.50
N LEU A 284 -26.44 12.27 -3.48
CA LEU A 284 -25.94 12.97 -4.65
C LEU A 284 -25.23 11.93 -5.53
N ARG A 285 -25.78 11.66 -6.72
CA ARG A 285 -25.26 10.66 -7.65
C ARG A 285 -24.55 11.34 -8.82
N VAL A 286 -23.30 10.98 -9.06
CA VAL A 286 -22.56 11.34 -10.28
C VAL A 286 -22.12 10.03 -10.95
N ASP A 287 -22.54 9.81 -12.19
CA ASP A 287 -22.19 8.65 -13.03
C ASP A 287 -22.40 7.28 -12.34
N GLY A 288 -23.50 7.13 -11.59
CA GLY A 288 -23.86 5.87 -10.92
C GLY A 288 -23.18 5.65 -9.57
N PHE A 289 -22.31 6.55 -9.12
CA PHE A 289 -21.71 6.54 -7.79
C PHE A 289 -22.41 7.53 -6.87
N ALA A 290 -22.71 7.11 -5.63
CA ALA A 290 -23.15 8.01 -4.58
C ALA A 290 -21.93 8.80 -4.07
N ILE A 291 -21.86 10.07 -4.44
CA ILE A 291 -20.86 11.03 -3.97
C ILE A 291 -21.61 12.07 -3.16
N LEU A 292 -21.96 11.70 -1.93
CA LEU A 292 -22.46 12.59 -0.87
C LEU A 292 -23.62 13.50 -1.32
#